data_AF-A0A9D1AV55-F1
#
_entry.id   AF-A0A9D1AV55-F1
#
_cell.length_a   1.000
_cell.length_b   1.000
_cell.length_c   1.000
_cell.angle_alpha   90.00
_cell.angle_beta   90.00
_cell.angle_gamma   90.00
#
_symmetry.space_group_name_H-M   'P 1'
#
loop_
_entity.id
_entity.type
_entity.pdbx_description
1 polymer ?
#
loop_
_entity_poly.entity_id
_entity_poly.type
_entity_poly.pdbx_seq_one_letter_code
_entity_poly.pdbx_strand_id
1 'polypeptide(L)'
;MMRALVTAGGTSEPIDDVRVITNHSTGRFGAACANALAQLGWEVTLLASAALARQRTHITAGIEVVPFSSFDDLRRALVAATEDPPDALLMAAAVSDYAPVPTEGKIRSTTDTLILTLTRNPKLLSTLRGRCGPDTTLVGFKLLSSVSAEELIAAGRRQLADNDLDLCLANDLGELVEGAHPAWLLSRGGGARRLEGSKAEVARELVHAIHRAQLQRRPRGAVRPPGPLHQRSDGVLPDAFGALPAIAGLLHQPQALFLPTLPRPVPWPDTPGAVAALTAHLGRLAWAGGWRGGGFALTLGADGAGAGGGALIGLSEPELASLGTSWADTLGSWRAAIEALGHDPGQVTPRPVWDGSSLVGVSCDVDGGGERATALWLHPLARGVGRGDRLLERLSSAGTRAWVPEGSLSFFTERGWIPVPGLEQGTASVMLPPSGRRDLRAAASVCLLEPVQRRVLLGRRRVGPWPGHWAFPGGGIEGDEPPLLAALRELREETGIALGPVDPLARRDLAVGGQRGYLVTNFIVAVLHAPIPILTDELEARWVDLDQTTALRPMAAGTRRVLRSLLSHAPPWQRAQEGR
;
A
#
# COMPACT_ATOMS: atom_id res chain seq x y z
N MET A 1 -24.70 -1.47 -8.16
CA MET A 1 -23.50 -2.06 -7.54
C MET A 1 -23.19 -3.35 -8.28
N MET A 2 -21.91 -3.76 -8.41
CA MET A 2 -21.58 -5.10 -8.91
C MET A 2 -21.55 -6.08 -7.73
N ARG A 3 -21.99 -7.32 -7.95
CA ARG A 3 -22.05 -8.38 -6.95
C ARG A 3 -21.04 -9.47 -7.25
N ALA A 4 -20.32 -9.91 -6.24
CA ALA A 4 -19.41 -11.04 -6.34
C ALA A 4 -19.73 -12.12 -5.32
N LEU A 5 -19.69 -13.37 -5.79
CA LEU A 5 -19.72 -14.56 -4.95
C LEU A 5 -18.32 -15.16 -4.92
N VAL A 6 -17.76 -15.36 -3.73
CA VAL A 6 -16.42 -15.94 -3.56
C VAL A 6 -16.51 -17.17 -2.66
N THR A 7 -15.86 -18.27 -3.05
CA THR A 7 -15.69 -19.44 -2.18
C THR A 7 -14.28 -19.49 -1.61
N ALA A 8 -14.09 -19.84 -0.34
CA ALA A 8 -12.77 -19.87 0.28
C ALA A 8 -12.63 -20.94 1.38
N GLY A 9 -11.48 -21.62 1.42
CA GLY A 9 -11.14 -22.65 2.40
C GLY A 9 -11.35 -24.06 1.89
N GLY A 10 -10.95 -25.06 2.67
CA GLY A 10 -11.13 -26.48 2.35
C GLY A 10 -12.49 -26.99 2.82
N THR A 11 -13.08 -27.94 2.08
CA THR A 11 -14.17 -28.76 2.61
C THR A 11 -13.61 -29.83 3.56
N SER A 12 -14.41 -30.22 4.55
CA SER A 12 -14.14 -31.27 5.52
C SER A 12 -15.23 -32.34 5.42
N GLU A 13 -14.85 -33.51 4.91
CA GLU A 13 -15.77 -34.63 4.68
C GLU A 13 -15.77 -35.58 5.89
N PRO A 14 -16.93 -35.84 6.51
CA PRO A 14 -17.00 -36.64 7.73
C PRO A 14 -16.63 -38.09 7.50
N ILE A 15 -15.75 -38.61 8.35
CA ILE A 15 -15.46 -40.05 8.46
C ILE A 15 -16.45 -40.67 9.47
N ASP A 16 -16.57 -40.00 10.62
CA ASP A 16 -17.50 -40.31 11.70
C ASP A 16 -17.85 -39.01 12.47
N ASP A 17 -18.55 -39.13 13.60
CA ASP A 17 -18.96 -37.98 14.43
C ASP A 17 -17.81 -37.13 14.99
N VAL A 18 -16.55 -37.59 14.88
CA VAL A 18 -15.38 -36.94 15.50
C VAL A 18 -14.31 -36.56 14.46
N ARG A 19 -14.19 -37.30 13.37
CA ARG A 19 -13.07 -37.21 12.43
C ARG A 19 -13.53 -36.85 11.02
N VAL A 20 -12.68 -36.10 10.33
CA VAL A 20 -12.94 -35.62 8.95
C VAL A 20 -11.71 -35.81 8.07
N ILE A 21 -11.92 -35.97 6.77
CA ILE A 21 -10.89 -35.77 5.73
C ILE A 21 -11.02 -34.33 5.24
N THR A 22 -9.93 -33.57 5.25
CA THR A 22 -9.95 -32.15 4.86
C THR A 22 -8.76 -31.78 3.99
N ASN A 23 -8.97 -30.82 3.09
CA ASN A 23 -7.90 -30.21 2.32
C ASN A 23 -7.08 -29.23 3.18
N HIS A 24 -5.80 -29.05 2.85
CA HIS A 24 -4.86 -28.15 3.55
C HIS A 24 -5.14 -26.65 3.34
N SER A 25 -6.18 -26.28 2.58
CA SER A 25 -6.45 -24.87 2.26
C SER A 25 -6.96 -24.10 3.47
N THR A 26 -6.22 -23.06 3.85
CA THR A 26 -6.61 -22.09 4.89
C THR A 26 -7.62 -21.04 4.40
N GLY A 27 -7.91 -21.00 3.10
CA GLY A 27 -8.84 -20.04 2.49
C GLY A 27 -8.34 -18.59 2.43
N ARG A 28 -7.11 -18.30 2.89
CA ARG A 28 -6.53 -16.94 2.91
C ARG A 28 -6.51 -16.25 1.54
N PHE A 29 -6.28 -16.98 0.47
CA PHE A 29 -6.28 -16.40 -0.88
C PHE A 29 -7.69 -16.01 -1.34
N GLY A 30 -8.69 -16.87 -1.12
CA GLY A 30 -10.09 -16.53 -1.41
C GLY A 30 -10.59 -15.35 -0.57
N ALA A 31 -10.22 -15.28 0.71
CA ALA A 31 -10.50 -14.12 1.55
C ALA A 31 -9.82 -12.83 1.02
N ALA A 32 -8.57 -12.92 0.54
CA ALA A 32 -7.90 -11.79 -0.09
C ALA A 32 -8.61 -11.31 -1.37
N CYS A 33 -9.15 -12.23 -2.18
CA CYS A 33 -9.97 -11.88 -3.34
C CYS A 33 -11.26 -11.19 -2.93
N ALA A 34 -11.97 -11.72 -1.92
CA ALA A 34 -13.19 -11.12 -1.40
C ALA A 34 -12.94 -9.70 -0.87
N ASN A 35 -11.86 -9.50 -0.11
CA ASN A 35 -11.45 -8.19 0.38
C ASN A 35 -11.11 -7.22 -0.75
N ALA A 36 -10.39 -7.69 -1.78
CA ALA A 36 -10.04 -6.86 -2.94
C ALA A 36 -11.28 -6.46 -3.74
N LEU A 37 -12.27 -7.35 -3.89
CA LEU A 37 -13.56 -7.03 -4.52
C LEU A 37 -14.33 -5.99 -3.71
N ALA A 38 -14.42 -6.17 -2.39
CA ALA A 38 -15.06 -5.21 -1.49
C ALA A 38 -14.36 -3.83 -1.52
N GLN A 39 -13.02 -3.80 -1.60
CA GLN A 39 -12.24 -2.57 -1.76
C GLN A 39 -12.54 -1.82 -3.07
N LEU A 40 -12.95 -2.54 -4.13
CA LEU A 40 -13.46 -1.94 -5.37
C LEU A 40 -14.95 -1.59 -5.31
N GLY A 41 -15.59 -1.68 -4.15
CA GLY A 41 -17.00 -1.34 -3.96
C GLY A 41 -17.98 -2.41 -4.47
N TRP A 42 -17.53 -3.65 -4.66
CA TRP A 42 -18.45 -4.75 -4.95
C TRP A 42 -19.20 -5.15 -3.68
N GLU A 43 -20.44 -5.55 -3.85
CA GLU A 43 -21.18 -6.28 -2.83
C GLU A 43 -20.69 -7.74 -2.86
N VAL A 44 -20.11 -8.21 -1.76
CA VAL A 44 -19.42 -9.50 -1.72
C VAL A 44 -20.10 -10.43 -0.73
N THR A 45 -20.53 -11.58 -1.23
CA THR A 45 -20.89 -12.75 -0.42
C THR A 45 -19.73 -13.74 -0.47
N LEU A 46 -19.17 -14.06 0.69
CA LEU A 46 -18.08 -15.00 0.88
C LEU A 46 -18.62 -16.30 1.49
N LEU A 47 -18.68 -17.36 0.67
CA LEU A 47 -18.87 -18.71 1.15
C LEU A 47 -17.53 -19.20 1.73
N ALA A 48 -17.43 -19.29 3.05
CA ALA A 48 -16.17 -19.61 3.73
C ALA A 48 -16.25 -20.94 4.48
N SER A 49 -15.17 -21.72 4.46
CA SER A 49 -15.05 -22.89 5.35
C SER A 49 -15.30 -22.49 6.80
N ALA A 50 -15.92 -23.36 7.59
CA ALA A 50 -16.28 -23.07 8.98
C ALA A 50 -15.08 -22.58 9.82
N ALA A 51 -13.87 -23.08 9.54
CA ALA A 51 -12.65 -22.61 10.17
C ALA A 51 -12.34 -21.14 9.87
N LEU A 52 -12.35 -20.75 8.58
CA LEU A 52 -12.13 -19.38 8.14
C LEU A 52 -13.24 -18.43 8.64
N ALA A 53 -14.51 -18.87 8.51
CA ALA A 53 -15.67 -18.09 8.92
C ALA A 53 -15.68 -17.79 10.43
N ARG A 54 -15.19 -18.72 11.26
CA ARG A 54 -15.10 -18.54 12.71
C ARG A 54 -14.00 -17.56 13.11
N GLN A 55 -12.84 -17.64 12.46
CA GLN A 55 -11.70 -16.79 12.80
C GLN A 55 -11.92 -15.34 12.40
N ARG A 56 -12.50 -15.09 11.22
CA ARG A 56 -12.71 -13.74 10.62
C ARG A 56 -11.46 -12.84 10.53
N THR A 57 -10.28 -13.31 10.92
CA THR A 57 -9.02 -12.55 10.99
C THR A 57 -8.54 -11.99 9.64
N HIS A 58 -9.08 -12.52 8.54
CA HIS A 58 -8.68 -12.17 7.17
C HIS A 58 -9.84 -11.66 6.31
N ILE A 59 -10.99 -11.31 6.91
CA ILE A 59 -12.18 -10.88 6.18
C ILE A 59 -12.47 -9.42 6.55
N THR A 60 -12.55 -8.53 5.54
CA THR A 60 -12.90 -7.13 5.73
C THR A 60 -14.33 -6.99 6.27
N ALA A 61 -14.54 -6.06 7.21
CA ALA A 61 -15.87 -5.77 7.75
C ALA A 61 -16.84 -5.34 6.63
N GLY A 62 -18.09 -5.79 6.71
CA GLY A 62 -19.11 -5.50 5.70
C GLY A 62 -19.22 -6.53 4.57
N ILE A 63 -18.32 -7.51 4.49
CA ILE A 63 -18.50 -8.69 3.63
C ILE A 63 -19.51 -9.64 4.29
N GLU A 64 -20.52 -10.07 3.54
CA GLU A 64 -21.44 -11.10 3.98
C GLU A 64 -20.70 -12.45 3.99
N VAL A 65 -20.71 -13.17 5.13
CA VAL A 65 -20.00 -14.45 5.26
C VAL A 65 -20.99 -15.56 5.54
N VAL A 66 -21.03 -16.54 4.66
CA VAL A 66 -21.86 -17.74 4.78
C VAL A 66 -20.95 -18.95 5.02
N PRO A 67 -21.01 -19.60 6.19
CA PRO A 67 -20.14 -20.73 6.51
C PRO A 67 -20.56 -22.01 5.76
N PHE A 68 -19.59 -22.83 5.37
CA PHE A 68 -19.80 -24.22 4.92
C PHE A 68 -18.79 -25.17 5.60
N SER A 69 -19.13 -26.44 5.75
CA SER A 69 -18.20 -27.46 6.26
C SER A 69 -17.88 -28.51 5.21
N SER A 70 -18.90 -29.13 4.61
CA SER A 70 -18.75 -30.23 3.65
C SER A 70 -18.92 -29.79 2.19
N PHE A 71 -18.62 -30.70 1.25
CA PHE A 71 -19.01 -30.57 -0.15
C PHE A 71 -20.49 -30.21 -0.33
N ASP A 72 -21.37 -30.91 0.38
CA ASP A 72 -22.81 -30.74 0.24
C ASP A 72 -23.30 -29.40 0.80
N ASP A 73 -22.70 -28.90 1.88
CA ASP A 73 -22.98 -27.56 2.40
C ASP A 73 -22.61 -26.50 1.36
N LEU A 74 -21.40 -26.60 0.79
CA LEU A 74 -20.93 -25.68 -0.22
C LEU A 74 -21.82 -25.72 -1.47
N ARG A 75 -22.23 -26.92 -1.90
CA ARG A 75 -23.14 -27.10 -3.04
C ARG A 75 -24.48 -26.41 -2.79
N ARG A 76 -25.10 -26.59 -1.62
CA ARG A 76 -26.37 -25.93 -1.27
C ARG A 76 -26.22 -24.41 -1.20
N ALA A 77 -25.14 -23.92 -0.59
CA ALA A 77 -24.87 -22.49 -0.51
C ALA A 77 -24.64 -21.86 -1.89
N LEU A 78 -23.90 -22.53 -2.79
CA LEU A 78 -23.74 -22.11 -4.18
C LEU A 78 -25.06 -22.10 -4.92
N VAL A 79 -25.89 -23.12 -4.72
CA VAL A 79 -27.22 -23.20 -5.36
C VAL A 79 -28.09 -22.01 -4.96
N ALA A 80 -28.17 -21.69 -3.67
CA ALA A 80 -28.94 -20.56 -3.16
C ALA A 80 -28.39 -19.22 -3.63
N ALA A 81 -27.06 -19.01 -3.51
CA ALA A 81 -26.41 -17.76 -3.88
C ALA A 81 -26.34 -17.51 -5.40
N THR A 82 -26.75 -18.49 -6.22
CA THR A 82 -26.83 -18.35 -7.69
C THR A 82 -28.27 -18.38 -8.21
N GLU A 83 -29.28 -18.34 -7.33
CA GLU A 83 -30.67 -18.09 -7.75
C GLU A 83 -30.82 -16.72 -8.40
N ASP A 84 -30.09 -15.73 -7.89
CA ASP A 84 -29.87 -14.43 -8.52
C ASP A 84 -28.39 -14.32 -8.91
N PRO A 85 -28.04 -14.51 -10.19
CA PRO A 85 -26.64 -14.60 -10.61
C PRO A 85 -25.80 -13.36 -10.24
N PRO A 86 -24.59 -13.57 -9.68
CA PRO A 86 -23.67 -12.47 -9.41
C PRO A 86 -23.02 -11.98 -10.71
N ASP A 87 -22.45 -10.78 -10.71
CA ASP A 87 -21.62 -10.30 -11.83
C ASP A 87 -20.29 -11.09 -11.91
N ALA A 88 -19.78 -11.59 -10.77
CA ALA A 88 -18.61 -12.47 -10.75
C ALA A 88 -18.73 -13.61 -9.73
N LEU A 89 -18.21 -14.78 -10.07
CA LEU A 89 -18.13 -15.93 -9.17
C LEU A 89 -16.72 -16.53 -9.18
N LEU A 90 -16.08 -16.57 -8.01
CA LEU A 90 -14.72 -17.09 -7.81
C LEU A 90 -14.74 -18.41 -7.02
N MET A 91 -14.33 -19.50 -7.68
CA MET A 91 -14.27 -20.84 -7.08
C MET A 91 -12.92 -21.12 -6.39
N ALA A 92 -12.52 -20.31 -5.40
CA ALA A 92 -11.23 -20.42 -4.73
C ALA A 92 -11.20 -21.43 -3.55
N ALA A 93 -12.32 -22.06 -3.21
CA ALA A 93 -12.35 -23.14 -2.22
C ALA A 93 -11.64 -24.41 -2.73
N ALA A 94 -10.93 -25.10 -1.83
CA ALA A 94 -10.37 -26.42 -2.10
C ALA A 94 -11.43 -27.47 -1.79
N VAL A 95 -12.19 -27.85 -2.83
CA VAL A 95 -13.29 -28.81 -2.73
C VAL A 95 -12.75 -30.24 -2.84
N SER A 96 -13.15 -31.13 -1.92
CA SER A 96 -12.75 -32.53 -1.95
C SER A 96 -13.33 -33.25 -3.18
N ASP A 97 -12.46 -33.90 -3.95
CA ASP A 97 -12.85 -34.75 -5.09
C ASP A 97 -13.50 -36.06 -4.64
N TYR A 98 -13.21 -36.50 -3.41
CA TYR A 98 -13.73 -37.73 -2.81
C TYR A 98 -14.19 -37.48 -1.38
N ALA A 99 -15.22 -38.18 -0.95
CA ALA A 99 -15.73 -38.19 0.42
C ALA A 99 -15.79 -39.62 0.96
N PRO A 100 -15.57 -39.86 2.26
CA PRO A 100 -15.81 -41.15 2.89
C PRO A 100 -17.30 -41.51 2.80
N VAL A 101 -17.60 -42.81 2.85
CA VAL A 101 -18.96 -43.23 3.24
C VAL A 101 -19.10 -42.98 4.75
N PRO A 102 -19.96 -42.04 5.18
CA PRO A 102 -20.04 -41.64 6.58
C PRO A 102 -20.57 -42.80 7.45
N THR A 103 -19.97 -42.98 8.62
CA THR A 103 -20.40 -43.97 9.63
C THR A 103 -20.97 -43.24 10.84
N GLU A 104 -22.14 -43.66 11.32
CA GLU A 104 -22.72 -43.13 12.57
C GLU A 104 -21.91 -43.60 13.79
N GLY A 105 -21.63 -42.70 14.72
CA GLY A 105 -20.85 -43.00 15.92
C GLY A 105 -19.34 -43.02 15.66
N LYS A 106 -18.55 -42.67 16.69
CA LYS A 106 -17.09 -42.74 16.64
C LYS A 106 -16.62 -44.17 16.37
N ILE A 107 -15.87 -44.40 15.29
CA ILE A 107 -15.30 -45.73 15.01
C ILE A 107 -14.35 -46.09 16.15
N ARG A 108 -14.57 -47.27 16.75
CA ARG A 108 -13.79 -47.75 17.90
C ARG A 108 -12.38 -48.13 17.48
N SER A 109 -11.40 -47.86 18.35
CA SER A 109 -9.98 -48.23 18.17
C SER A 109 -9.73 -49.71 18.47
N THR A 110 -10.48 -50.60 17.82
CA THR A 110 -10.46 -52.06 18.06
C THR A 110 -9.53 -52.83 17.13
N THR A 111 -8.99 -52.18 16.10
CA THR A 111 -8.09 -52.80 15.11
C THR A 111 -6.85 -51.93 14.92
N ASP A 112 -5.72 -52.57 14.64
CA ASP A 112 -4.45 -51.88 14.38
C ASP A 112 -4.46 -51.10 13.06
N THR A 113 -5.44 -51.37 12.19
CA THR A 113 -5.60 -50.72 10.88
C THR A 113 -7.04 -50.27 10.68
N LEU A 114 -7.21 -49.08 10.08
CA LEU A 114 -8.49 -48.52 9.65
C LEU A 114 -8.46 -48.30 8.14
N ILE A 115 -9.43 -48.88 7.43
CA ILE A 115 -9.58 -48.73 5.98
C ILE A 115 -10.78 -47.82 5.70
N LEU A 116 -10.57 -46.76 4.93
CA LEU A 116 -11.61 -45.84 4.50
C LEU A 116 -11.91 -46.06 3.02
N THR A 117 -13.18 -46.27 2.69
CA THR A 117 -13.65 -46.29 1.30
C THR A 117 -14.18 -44.92 0.95
N LEU A 118 -13.70 -44.34 -0.16
CA LEU A 118 -14.12 -43.01 -0.61
C LEU A 118 -14.89 -43.08 -1.93
N THR A 119 -15.94 -42.27 -2.04
CA THR A 119 -16.73 -42.08 -3.25
C THR A 119 -16.44 -40.73 -3.89
N ARG A 120 -16.39 -40.68 -5.22
CA ARG A 120 -16.13 -39.44 -5.96
C ARG A 120 -17.29 -38.47 -5.84
N ASN A 121 -17.00 -37.22 -5.51
CA ASN A 121 -17.96 -36.13 -5.50
C ASN A 121 -18.29 -35.64 -6.93
N PRO A 122 -19.51 -35.17 -7.20
CA PRO A 122 -19.87 -34.53 -8.46
C PRO A 122 -19.04 -33.27 -8.76
N LYS A 123 -18.80 -32.98 -10.04
CA LYS A 123 -18.03 -31.78 -10.47
C LYS A 123 -18.87 -30.50 -10.35
N LEU A 124 -18.72 -29.75 -9.25
CA LEU A 124 -19.46 -28.48 -9.04
C LEU A 124 -19.18 -27.42 -10.12
N LEU A 125 -17.92 -27.20 -10.47
CA LEU A 125 -17.49 -26.13 -11.38
C LEU A 125 -18.21 -26.19 -12.74
N SER A 126 -18.40 -27.40 -13.28
CA SER A 126 -19.06 -27.63 -14.57
C SER A 126 -20.55 -27.24 -14.59
N THR A 127 -21.18 -27.13 -13.42
CA THR A 127 -22.61 -26.80 -13.32
C THR A 127 -22.87 -25.29 -13.27
N LEU A 128 -21.84 -24.48 -13.00
CA LEU A 128 -22.02 -23.06 -12.65
C LEU A 128 -22.39 -22.19 -13.84
N ARG A 129 -21.85 -22.45 -15.04
CA ARG A 129 -22.19 -21.67 -16.24
C ARG A 129 -23.69 -21.72 -16.55
N GLY A 130 -24.28 -22.91 -16.50
CA GLY A 130 -25.71 -23.08 -16.75
C GLY A 130 -26.59 -22.37 -15.72
N ARG A 131 -26.09 -22.17 -14.49
CA ARG A 131 -26.81 -21.47 -13.42
C ARG A 131 -26.67 -19.95 -13.51
N CYS A 132 -25.44 -19.47 -13.71
CA CYS A 132 -25.17 -18.03 -13.66
C CYS A 132 -25.41 -17.32 -15.01
N GLY A 133 -25.45 -18.06 -16.12
CA GLY A 133 -25.59 -17.50 -17.45
C GLY A 133 -24.29 -16.88 -18.00
N PRO A 134 -24.32 -16.30 -19.20
CA PRO A 134 -23.13 -15.80 -19.90
C PRO A 134 -22.58 -14.49 -19.30
N ASP A 135 -23.41 -13.72 -18.61
CA ASP A 135 -23.04 -12.39 -18.12
C ASP A 135 -22.13 -12.45 -16.90
N THR A 136 -22.24 -13.50 -16.07
CA THR A 136 -21.35 -13.72 -14.92
C THR A 136 -19.93 -14.06 -15.37
N THR A 137 -18.94 -13.37 -14.78
CA THR A 137 -17.52 -13.76 -14.89
C THR A 137 -17.24 -14.93 -13.95
N LEU A 138 -17.06 -16.14 -14.51
CA LEU A 138 -16.67 -17.34 -13.78
C LEU A 138 -15.15 -17.49 -13.73
N VAL A 139 -14.62 -17.64 -12.52
CA VAL A 139 -13.19 -17.78 -12.25
C VAL A 139 -12.91 -19.11 -11.55
N GLY A 140 -12.10 -19.94 -12.20
CA GLY A 140 -11.60 -21.19 -11.64
C GLY A 140 -10.18 -21.06 -11.09
N PHE A 141 -9.82 -22.04 -10.26
CA PHE A 141 -8.49 -22.17 -9.69
C PHE A 141 -7.94 -23.56 -9.97
N LYS A 142 -6.64 -23.60 -10.31
CA LYS A 142 -5.92 -24.84 -10.59
C LYS A 142 -4.62 -24.86 -9.79
N LEU A 143 -4.46 -25.86 -8.93
CA LEU A 143 -3.23 -26.11 -8.19
C LEU A 143 -2.63 -27.43 -8.69
N LEU A 144 -1.35 -27.41 -9.07
CA LEU A 144 -0.54 -28.60 -9.31
C LEU A 144 0.69 -28.57 -8.39
N SER A 145 1.56 -29.58 -8.44
CA SER A 145 2.76 -29.64 -7.61
C SER A 145 3.94 -30.13 -8.43
N SER A 146 5.03 -29.37 -8.40
CA SER A 146 6.31 -29.71 -9.00
C SER A 146 6.24 -29.98 -10.51
N VAL A 147 5.44 -29.21 -11.24
CA VAL A 147 5.28 -29.29 -12.70
C VAL A 147 5.92 -28.11 -13.42
N SER A 148 6.16 -28.26 -14.72
CA SER A 148 6.64 -27.15 -15.55
C SER A 148 5.56 -26.09 -15.77
N ALA A 149 5.97 -24.86 -16.11
CA ALA A 149 5.03 -23.79 -16.46
C ALA A 149 4.14 -24.18 -17.66
N GLU A 150 4.68 -24.90 -18.65
CA GLU A 150 3.94 -25.35 -19.82
C GLU A 150 2.82 -26.33 -19.44
N GLU A 151 3.14 -27.30 -18.57
CA GLU A 151 2.16 -28.27 -18.07
C GLU A 151 1.06 -27.58 -17.24
N LEU A 152 1.44 -26.64 -16.38
CA LEU A 152 0.50 -25.88 -15.56
C LEU A 152 -0.45 -25.02 -16.42
N ILE A 153 0.08 -24.32 -17.43
CA ILE A 153 -0.72 -23.53 -18.37
C ILE A 153 -1.65 -24.44 -19.18
N ALA A 154 -1.16 -25.60 -19.65
CA ALA A 154 -1.98 -26.56 -20.38
C ALA A 154 -3.12 -27.12 -19.51
N ALA A 155 -2.84 -27.43 -18.24
CA ALA A 155 -3.86 -27.87 -17.29
C ALA A 155 -4.91 -26.79 -17.01
N GLY A 156 -4.51 -25.53 -16.85
CA GLY A 156 -5.45 -24.42 -16.67
C GLY A 156 -6.28 -24.12 -17.92
N ARG A 157 -5.69 -24.21 -19.13
CA ARG A 157 -6.43 -24.09 -20.40
C ARG A 157 -7.49 -25.18 -20.58
N ARG A 158 -7.17 -26.43 -20.20
CA ARG A 158 -8.17 -27.51 -20.15
C ARG A 158 -9.30 -27.20 -19.18
N GLN A 159 -8.99 -26.71 -17.97
CA GLN A 159 -10.02 -26.35 -16.99
C GLN A 159 -10.94 -25.22 -17.50
N LEU A 160 -10.40 -24.21 -18.17
CA LEU A 160 -11.17 -23.14 -18.82
C LEU A 160 -12.17 -23.71 -19.83
N ALA A 161 -11.71 -24.58 -20.73
CA ALA A 161 -12.53 -25.15 -21.79
C ALA A 161 -13.61 -26.10 -21.24
N ASP A 162 -13.22 -27.03 -20.35
CA ASP A 162 -14.10 -28.07 -19.82
C ASP A 162 -15.26 -27.52 -18.98
N ASN A 163 -15.13 -26.31 -18.42
CA ASN A 163 -16.11 -25.72 -17.50
C ASN A 163 -16.67 -24.37 -17.97
N ASP A 164 -16.38 -23.98 -19.21
CA ASP A 164 -16.74 -22.68 -19.80
C ASP A 164 -16.47 -21.48 -18.87
N LEU A 165 -15.23 -21.39 -18.38
CA LEU A 165 -14.79 -20.32 -17.50
C LEU A 165 -14.28 -19.12 -18.29
N ASP A 166 -14.32 -17.95 -17.66
CA ASP A 166 -13.79 -16.72 -18.23
C ASP A 166 -12.30 -16.56 -17.91
N LEU A 167 -11.93 -16.89 -16.67
CA LEU A 167 -10.57 -16.82 -16.15
C LEU A 167 -10.23 -18.10 -15.37
N CYS A 168 -8.96 -18.49 -15.41
CA CYS A 168 -8.39 -19.54 -14.56
C CYS A 168 -7.09 -19.02 -13.96
N LEU A 169 -6.98 -19.08 -12.63
CA LEU A 169 -5.72 -18.83 -11.93
C LEU A 169 -5.05 -20.18 -11.64
N ALA A 170 -3.90 -20.43 -12.26
CA ALA A 170 -3.16 -21.68 -12.15
C ALA A 170 -1.84 -21.48 -11.39
N ASN A 171 -1.61 -22.24 -10.33
CA ASN A 171 -0.44 -22.13 -9.46
C ASN A 171 0.23 -23.50 -9.27
N ASP A 172 1.55 -23.50 -9.04
CA ASP A 172 2.27 -24.69 -8.59
C ASP A 172 2.57 -24.57 -7.09
N LEU A 173 2.25 -25.62 -6.32
CA LEU A 173 2.46 -25.68 -4.88
C LEU A 173 3.94 -25.53 -4.50
N GLY A 174 4.87 -26.05 -5.31
CA GLY A 174 6.31 -25.94 -5.09
C GLY A 174 6.85 -24.52 -5.27
N GLU A 175 6.12 -23.65 -5.98
CA GLU A 175 6.46 -22.23 -6.14
C GLU A 175 5.83 -21.35 -5.05
N LEU A 176 4.90 -21.90 -4.25
CA LEU A 176 4.23 -21.16 -3.18
C LEU A 176 5.12 -21.07 -1.92
N VAL A 177 5.91 -20.01 -1.83
CA VAL A 177 6.71 -19.69 -0.63
C VAL A 177 6.06 -18.61 0.23
N GLU A 178 6.53 -18.41 1.46
CA GLU A 178 6.02 -17.33 2.30
C GLU A 178 6.31 -15.96 1.67
N GLY A 179 5.28 -15.10 1.56
CA GLY A 179 5.40 -13.80 0.90
C GLY A 179 5.18 -13.81 -0.61
N ALA A 180 5.29 -14.95 -1.30
CA ALA A 180 5.05 -15.07 -2.73
C ALA A 180 3.87 -16.01 -3.05
N HIS A 181 3.15 -15.71 -4.11
CA HIS A 181 2.03 -16.49 -4.60
C HIS A 181 1.99 -16.57 -6.13
N PRO A 182 3.11 -16.95 -6.77
CA PRO A 182 3.23 -16.99 -8.23
C PRO A 182 2.08 -17.77 -8.85
N ALA A 183 1.52 -17.21 -9.92
CA ALA A 183 0.34 -17.74 -10.56
C ALA A 183 0.31 -17.40 -12.05
N TRP A 184 -0.24 -18.27 -12.87
CA TRP A 184 -0.63 -17.96 -14.25
C TRP A 184 -2.10 -17.58 -14.30
N LEU A 185 -2.39 -16.34 -14.67
CA LEU A 185 -3.73 -15.90 -15.02
C LEU A 185 -3.99 -16.20 -16.49
N LEU A 186 -4.90 -17.13 -16.72
CA LEU A 186 -5.33 -17.57 -18.04
C LEU A 186 -6.71 -17.01 -18.35
N SER A 187 -6.94 -16.62 -19.59
CA SER A 187 -8.22 -16.09 -20.06
C SER A 187 -8.80 -16.94 -21.19
N ARG A 188 -10.14 -16.94 -21.32
CA ARG A 188 -10.83 -17.63 -22.43
C ARG A 188 -10.32 -17.20 -23.81
N GLY A 189 -9.92 -15.93 -23.97
CA GLY A 189 -9.34 -15.39 -25.21
C GLY A 189 -7.92 -15.86 -25.56
N GLY A 190 -7.37 -16.83 -24.81
CA GLY A 190 -6.06 -17.43 -25.07
C GLY A 190 -4.88 -16.74 -24.37
N GLY A 191 -5.09 -15.55 -23.79
CA GLY A 191 -4.08 -14.82 -23.04
C GLY A 191 -3.63 -15.58 -21.79
N ALA A 192 -2.32 -15.63 -21.56
CA ALA A 192 -1.69 -16.18 -20.38
C ALA A 192 -0.70 -15.14 -19.83
N ARG A 193 -0.90 -14.74 -18.57
CA ARG A 193 -0.07 -13.75 -17.90
C ARG A 193 0.41 -14.30 -16.57
N ARG A 194 1.73 -14.29 -16.36
CA ARG A 194 2.31 -14.61 -15.06
C ARG A 194 2.03 -13.45 -14.09
N LEU A 195 1.51 -13.78 -12.91
CA LEU A 195 1.33 -12.90 -11.77
C LEU A 195 2.35 -13.30 -10.73
N GLU A 196 3.04 -12.29 -10.20
CA GLU A 196 4.04 -12.44 -9.15
C GLU A 196 3.64 -11.56 -7.96
N GLY A 197 4.25 -11.83 -6.81
CA GLY A 197 4.00 -11.11 -5.56
C GLY A 197 3.14 -11.90 -4.58
N SER A 198 2.73 -11.25 -3.50
CA SER A 198 2.02 -11.85 -2.38
C SER A 198 0.60 -12.29 -2.74
N LYS A 199 0.00 -13.12 -1.87
CA LYS A 199 -1.42 -13.52 -1.99
C LYS A 199 -2.35 -12.31 -2.18
N ALA A 200 -2.08 -11.20 -1.51
CA ALA A 200 -2.90 -9.99 -1.61
C ALA A 200 -2.70 -9.26 -2.94
N GLU A 201 -1.48 -9.23 -3.46
CA GLU A 201 -1.18 -8.59 -4.76
C GLU A 201 -1.73 -9.41 -5.92
N VAL A 202 -1.52 -10.72 -5.90
CA VAL A 202 -2.08 -11.63 -6.91
C VAL A 202 -3.60 -11.64 -6.87
N ALA A 203 -4.21 -11.58 -5.67
CA ALA A 203 -5.66 -11.39 -5.54
C ALA A 203 -6.12 -10.05 -6.14
N ARG A 204 -5.41 -8.95 -5.89
CA ARG A 204 -5.73 -7.62 -6.45
C ARG A 204 -5.63 -7.62 -7.97
N GLU A 205 -4.59 -8.23 -8.54
CA GLU A 205 -4.40 -8.36 -9.98
C GLU A 205 -5.48 -9.20 -10.65
N LEU A 206 -5.85 -10.32 -10.03
CA LEU A 206 -6.99 -11.13 -10.48
C LEU A 206 -8.29 -10.33 -10.43
N VAL A 207 -8.55 -9.63 -9.33
CA VAL A 207 -9.78 -8.85 -9.13
C VAL A 207 -9.85 -7.65 -10.10
N HIS A 208 -8.74 -6.98 -10.39
CA HIS A 208 -8.69 -5.95 -11.45
C HIS A 208 -8.98 -6.53 -12.84
N ALA A 209 -8.55 -7.76 -13.12
CA ALA A 209 -8.90 -8.43 -14.38
C ALA A 209 -10.40 -8.74 -14.45
N ILE A 210 -10.99 -9.24 -13.35
CA ILE A 210 -12.44 -9.49 -13.24
C ILE A 210 -13.24 -8.19 -13.43
N HIS A 211 -12.83 -7.11 -12.75
CA HIS A 211 -13.52 -5.83 -12.81
C HIS A 211 -13.48 -5.20 -14.20
N ARG A 212 -12.32 -5.23 -14.88
CA ARG A 212 -12.23 -4.79 -16.28
C ARG A 212 -13.11 -5.63 -17.22
N ALA A 213 -13.12 -6.94 -17.04
CA ALA A 213 -13.97 -7.83 -17.85
C ALA A 213 -15.46 -7.51 -17.68
N GLN A 214 -15.91 -7.20 -16.46
CA GLN A 214 -17.30 -6.82 -16.20
C GLN A 214 -17.65 -5.43 -16.74
N LEU A 215 -16.75 -4.44 -16.65
CA LEU A 215 -16.97 -3.13 -17.26
C LEU A 215 -17.13 -3.19 -18.78
N GLN A 216 -16.41 -4.11 -19.45
CA GLN A 216 -16.48 -4.30 -20.90
C GLN A 216 -17.75 -5.02 -21.38
N ARG A 217 -18.42 -5.79 -20.50
CA ARG A 217 -19.65 -6.53 -20.81
C ARG A 217 -20.92 -5.70 -20.76
N ARG A 218 -20.89 -4.55 -20.08
CA ARG A 218 -22.07 -3.69 -19.98
C ARG A 218 -22.41 -3.09 -21.34
N PRO A 219 -23.61 -3.33 -21.90
CA PRO A 219 -24.04 -2.64 -23.11
C PRO A 219 -24.10 -1.14 -22.82
N ARG A 220 -23.49 -0.34 -23.69
CA ARG A 220 -23.71 1.11 -23.73
C ARG A 220 -25.18 1.37 -24.13
N GLY A 221 -26.07 1.42 -23.14
CA GLY A 221 -27.45 1.86 -23.33
C GLY A 221 -28.50 0.85 -22.87
N ALA A 222 -28.87 0.91 -21.59
CA ALA A 222 -30.23 0.61 -21.12
C ALA A 222 -30.40 1.25 -19.74
N VAL A 223 -31.11 2.38 -19.71
CA VAL A 223 -31.45 3.13 -18.50
C VAL A 223 -32.55 2.38 -17.76
N ARG A 224 -32.34 2.06 -16.47
CA ARG A 224 -33.40 1.69 -15.51
C ARG A 224 -33.57 2.88 -14.54
N PRO A 225 -34.80 3.32 -14.21
CA PRO A 225 -35.03 4.59 -13.49
C PRO A 225 -34.50 4.55 -12.05
N PRO A 226 -34.24 5.72 -11.43
CA PRO A 226 -33.31 5.85 -10.31
C PRO A 226 -33.95 5.49 -8.96
N GLY A 227 -33.33 4.55 -8.25
CA GLY A 227 -33.33 4.49 -6.78
C GLY A 227 -32.11 5.22 -6.21
N PRO A 228 -32.13 5.68 -4.95
CA PRO A 228 -31.47 6.90 -4.51
C PRO A 228 -29.96 6.90 -4.67
N LEU A 229 -29.49 7.96 -5.32
CA LEU A 229 -28.10 8.33 -5.58
C LEU A 229 -27.22 8.19 -4.33
N HIS A 230 -26.17 7.36 -4.43
CA HIS A 230 -24.87 7.68 -3.84
C HIS A 230 -23.89 7.87 -4.97
N GLN A 231 -23.77 9.11 -5.41
CA GLN A 231 -22.57 9.53 -6.10
C GLN A 231 -21.41 9.46 -5.10
N ARG A 232 -20.44 8.60 -5.39
CA ARG A 232 -19.03 8.91 -5.16
C ARG A 232 -18.31 8.54 -6.42
N SER A 233 -17.97 9.59 -7.15
CA SER A 233 -17.08 9.62 -8.30
C SER A 233 -15.84 8.75 -8.11
N ASP A 234 -15.48 8.07 -9.19
CA ASP A 234 -14.10 7.69 -9.49
C ASP A 234 -13.15 8.85 -9.19
N GLY A 235 -12.00 8.53 -8.61
CA GLY A 235 -10.93 9.50 -8.43
C GLY A 235 -9.68 8.79 -7.97
N VAL A 236 -8.69 8.72 -8.85
CA VAL A 236 -7.28 8.68 -8.46
C VAL A 236 -7.12 9.67 -7.30
N LEU A 237 -6.82 9.17 -6.09
CA LEU A 237 -6.38 10.06 -5.03
C LEU A 237 -5.13 10.76 -5.56
N PRO A 238 -5.07 12.10 -5.60
CA PRO A 238 -3.84 12.75 -5.96
C PRO A 238 -2.82 12.34 -4.91
N ASP A 239 -1.73 11.79 -5.40
CA ASP A 239 -0.41 12.02 -4.85
C ASP A 239 -0.38 13.43 -4.21
N ALA A 240 -0.02 13.55 -2.92
CA ALA A 240 -0.11 14.81 -2.16
C ALA A 240 0.59 16.01 -2.85
N PHE A 241 1.42 15.74 -3.84
CA PHE A 241 2.18 16.70 -4.63
C PHE A 241 1.86 16.66 -6.15
N GLY A 242 1.01 15.74 -6.61
CA GLY A 242 0.72 15.49 -8.03
C GLY A 242 -0.16 16.54 -8.71
N ALA A 243 -0.83 17.39 -7.92
CA ALA A 243 -1.60 18.55 -8.39
C ALA A 243 -0.85 19.88 -8.22
N LEU A 244 0.40 19.87 -7.73
CA LEU A 244 1.19 21.09 -7.62
C LEU A 244 1.60 21.55 -9.03
N PRO A 245 1.49 22.84 -9.37
CA PRO A 245 2.01 23.37 -10.63
C PRO A 245 3.51 23.09 -10.76
N ALA A 246 4.08 23.19 -11.96
CA ALA A 246 5.52 23.05 -12.16
C ALA A 246 6.30 23.96 -11.19
N ILE A 247 6.91 23.36 -10.17
CA ILE A 247 7.58 24.07 -9.08
C ILE A 247 8.99 24.44 -9.54
N ALA A 248 9.20 25.70 -9.92
CA ALA A 248 10.53 26.23 -10.28
C ALA A 248 11.47 26.32 -9.07
N GLY A 249 10.90 26.47 -7.86
CA GLY A 249 11.61 26.42 -6.59
C GLY A 249 10.66 26.30 -5.39
N LEU A 250 11.10 25.61 -4.33
CA LEU A 250 10.34 25.45 -3.08
C LEU A 250 10.98 26.24 -1.93
N LEU A 251 10.28 27.24 -1.38
CA LEU A 251 10.70 27.94 -0.17
C LEU A 251 10.18 27.17 1.06
N HIS A 252 11.05 26.44 1.75
CA HIS A 252 10.71 25.80 3.03
C HIS A 252 11.30 26.66 4.14
N GLN A 253 10.48 27.21 5.03
CA GLN A 253 10.97 27.81 6.27
C GLN A 253 10.23 27.20 7.47
N PRO A 254 10.89 27.00 8.64
CA PRO A 254 10.15 26.97 9.88
C PRO A 254 9.76 28.42 10.16
N GLN A 255 8.49 28.79 9.92
CA GLN A 255 7.92 30.16 10.08
C GLN A 255 8.16 31.01 8.79
N ALA A 256 7.28 31.88 8.25
CA ALA A 256 7.41 32.39 6.84
C ALA A 256 7.20 33.92 6.61
N LEU A 257 7.73 34.51 5.50
CA LEU A 257 7.07 35.32 4.40
C LEU A 257 7.99 36.40 3.70
N PHE A 258 7.67 36.90 2.46
CA PHE A 258 7.97 38.26 1.90
C PHE A 258 7.15 38.58 0.60
N LEU A 259 6.89 39.87 0.26
CA LEU A 259 5.91 40.45 -0.73
C LEU A 259 6.55 41.55 -1.65
N PRO A 260 6.04 41.95 -2.88
CA PRO A 260 4.72 42.60 -3.14
C PRO A 260 4.01 42.51 -4.55
N THR A 261 2.66 42.74 -4.54
CA THR A 261 1.68 43.21 -5.60
C THR A 261 0.86 42.25 -6.51
N LEU A 262 -0.45 42.60 -6.66
CA LEU A 262 -1.66 41.85 -7.12
C LEU A 262 -2.06 42.13 -8.60
N PRO A 263 -2.95 41.35 -9.32
CA PRO A 263 -4.35 41.05 -8.92
C PRO A 263 -4.99 39.68 -9.30
N ARG A 264 -5.50 39.00 -8.25
CA ARG A 264 -6.67 38.07 -8.04
C ARG A 264 -7.18 37.05 -9.10
N PRO A 265 -7.59 35.87 -8.58
CA PRO A 265 -8.97 35.38 -8.73
C PRO A 265 -9.65 34.98 -7.38
N VAL A 266 -10.93 34.57 -7.46
CA VAL A 266 -12.01 34.52 -6.43
C VAL A 266 -11.62 33.96 -5.04
N PRO A 267 -12.00 34.62 -3.92
CA PRO A 267 -11.55 34.25 -2.57
C PRO A 267 -12.31 33.04 -1.98
N TRP A 268 -11.55 32.13 -1.36
CA TRP A 268 -12.04 31.22 -0.32
C TRP A 268 -12.23 32.02 0.97
N PRO A 269 -13.26 31.74 1.80
CA PRO A 269 -13.64 32.56 2.94
C PRO A 269 -12.48 32.82 3.90
N ASP A 270 -12.29 34.09 4.21
CA ASP A 270 -11.21 34.73 4.96
C ASP A 270 -11.53 34.94 6.46
N THR A 271 -12.75 34.60 6.88
CA THR A 271 -13.21 34.69 8.26
C THR A 271 -14.02 33.45 8.68
N PRO A 272 -14.05 33.09 9.98
CA PRO A 272 -14.89 32.00 10.47
C PRO A 272 -16.39 32.15 10.11
N GLY A 273 -16.89 33.38 10.06
CA GLY A 273 -18.25 33.70 9.61
C GLY A 273 -18.46 33.50 8.10
N ALA A 274 -17.46 33.78 7.28
CA ALA A 274 -17.50 33.52 5.84
C ALA A 274 -17.43 32.01 5.54
N VAL A 275 -16.74 31.22 6.39
CA VAL A 275 -16.78 29.75 6.33
C VAL A 275 -18.19 29.25 6.66
N ALA A 276 -18.85 29.77 7.69
CA ALA A 276 -20.24 29.43 7.99
C ALA A 276 -21.20 29.80 6.84
N ALA A 277 -20.97 30.93 6.16
CA ALA A 277 -21.76 31.36 5.02
C ALA A 277 -21.53 30.51 3.75
N LEU A 278 -20.28 30.13 3.45
CA LEU A 278 -19.94 29.21 2.38
C LEU A 278 -20.49 27.81 2.67
N THR A 279 -20.37 27.34 3.91
CA THR A 279 -20.96 26.09 4.39
C THR A 279 -22.49 26.10 4.28
N ALA A 280 -23.14 27.22 4.62
CA ALA A 280 -24.58 27.38 4.44
C ALA A 280 -24.99 27.45 2.95
N HIS A 281 -24.13 28.03 2.08
CA HIS A 281 -24.36 28.08 0.64
C HIS A 281 -24.18 26.71 -0.03
N LEU A 282 -23.10 25.98 0.30
CA LEU A 282 -22.85 24.60 -0.12
C LEU A 282 -23.90 23.63 0.46
N GLY A 283 -24.35 23.85 1.69
CA GLY A 283 -25.44 23.10 2.33
C GLY A 283 -26.80 23.34 1.66
N ARG A 284 -27.09 24.56 1.17
CA ARG A 284 -28.28 24.85 0.36
C ARG A 284 -28.22 24.21 -1.03
N LEU A 285 -27.05 24.17 -1.66
CA LEU A 285 -26.82 23.46 -2.93
C LEU A 285 -26.89 21.92 -2.76
N ALA A 286 -26.48 21.41 -1.60
CA ALA A 286 -26.58 19.99 -1.26
C ALA A 286 -28.04 19.52 -1.05
N TRP A 287 -29.01 20.44 -0.91
CA TRP A 287 -30.41 20.09 -0.61
C TRP A 287 -31.37 20.28 -1.78
N ALA A 288 -31.01 19.71 -2.93
CA ALA A 288 -31.96 19.21 -3.92
C ALA A 288 -32.17 17.67 -3.81
N GLY A 289 -31.96 17.10 -2.62
CA GLY A 289 -32.57 15.83 -2.19
C GLY A 289 -31.87 14.51 -2.56
N GLY A 290 -30.54 14.44 -2.75
CA GLY A 290 -29.91 13.31 -3.43
C GLY A 290 -28.68 12.60 -2.81
N TRP A 291 -28.29 12.80 -1.55
CA TRP A 291 -27.05 12.19 -1.04
C TRP A 291 -27.13 11.71 0.42
N ARG A 292 -26.68 10.48 0.73
CA ARG A 292 -26.58 9.94 2.12
C ARG A 292 -25.23 9.27 2.50
N GLY A 293 -24.07 9.62 1.90
CA GLY A 293 -22.81 8.88 2.21
C GLY A 293 -21.45 9.59 2.09
N GLY A 294 -20.72 9.66 3.23
CA GLY A 294 -19.26 9.90 3.45
C GLY A 294 -18.66 11.24 2.98
N GLY A 295 -17.36 11.51 3.20
CA GLY A 295 -16.63 12.66 2.62
C GLY A 295 -15.77 12.36 1.36
N PHE A 296 -15.87 13.14 0.27
CA PHE A 296 -15.19 13.00 -1.03
C PHE A 296 -14.47 14.30 -1.41
N ALA A 297 -13.49 14.26 -2.32
CA ALA A 297 -12.88 15.47 -2.90
C ALA A 297 -12.74 15.33 -4.41
N LEU A 298 -13.14 16.35 -5.18
CA LEU A 298 -13.01 16.46 -6.63
C LEU A 298 -12.12 17.64 -6.97
N THR A 299 -11.11 17.45 -7.81
CA THR A 299 -10.28 18.55 -8.32
C THR A 299 -10.98 19.18 -9.52
N LEU A 300 -11.21 20.49 -9.48
CA LEU A 300 -11.70 21.27 -10.61
C LEU A 300 -10.48 21.64 -11.45
N GLY A 301 -10.45 21.15 -12.69
CA GLY A 301 -9.37 21.42 -13.63
C GLY A 301 -9.18 22.92 -13.86
N ALA A 302 -7.93 23.34 -14.00
CA ALA A 302 -7.60 24.71 -14.40
C ALA A 302 -7.91 24.86 -15.88
N ASP A 303 -8.89 25.71 -16.20
CA ASP A 303 -9.04 26.21 -17.57
C ASP A 303 -7.75 26.97 -17.91
N GLY A 304 -7.19 26.75 -19.10
CA GLY A 304 -5.82 27.09 -19.54
C GLY A 304 -5.40 28.56 -19.53
N ALA A 305 -6.00 29.41 -18.70
CA ALA A 305 -5.69 30.82 -18.50
C ALA A 305 -5.49 31.14 -17.01
N GLY A 306 -4.55 30.46 -16.34
CA GLY A 306 -3.96 30.92 -15.07
C GLY A 306 -4.90 31.08 -13.87
N ALA A 307 -6.15 30.66 -13.94
CA ALA A 307 -7.08 30.64 -12.81
C ALA A 307 -6.88 29.34 -12.01
N GLY A 308 -6.55 29.48 -10.72
CA GLY A 308 -6.24 28.36 -9.83
C GLY A 308 -7.35 27.31 -9.79
N GLY A 309 -6.99 26.06 -10.05
CA GLY A 309 -7.89 24.91 -9.88
C GLY A 309 -8.36 24.81 -8.43
N GLY A 310 -9.67 24.75 -8.24
CA GLY A 310 -10.30 24.53 -6.93
C GLY A 310 -10.49 23.05 -6.61
N ALA A 311 -10.92 22.72 -5.40
CA ALA A 311 -11.37 21.38 -5.05
C ALA A 311 -12.79 21.45 -4.47
N LEU A 312 -13.69 20.59 -4.93
CA LEU A 312 -15.02 20.40 -4.35
C LEU A 312 -14.94 19.25 -3.35
N ILE A 313 -15.07 19.54 -2.07
CA ILE A 313 -15.02 18.52 -1.01
C ILE A 313 -16.45 18.28 -0.49
N GLY A 314 -16.97 17.07 -0.66
CA GLY A 314 -18.11 16.60 0.09
C GLY A 314 -17.65 16.07 1.45
N LEU A 315 -18.34 16.34 2.54
CA LEU A 315 -17.99 15.84 3.88
C LEU A 315 -19.28 15.43 4.61
N SER A 316 -19.25 14.36 5.40
CA SER A 316 -20.31 14.14 6.39
C SER A 316 -20.25 15.19 7.50
N GLU A 317 -21.34 15.44 8.24
CA GLU A 317 -21.35 16.44 9.33
C GLU A 317 -20.21 16.28 10.35
N PRO A 318 -19.87 15.06 10.83
CA PRO A 318 -18.72 14.88 11.73
C PRO A 318 -17.38 15.18 11.06
N GLU A 319 -17.21 14.82 9.78
CA GLU A 319 -15.99 15.11 9.00
C GLU A 319 -15.85 16.61 8.71
N LEU A 320 -16.96 17.32 8.51
CA LEU A 320 -17.01 18.77 8.30
C LEU A 320 -16.63 19.54 9.58
N ALA A 321 -17.16 19.12 10.74
CA ALA A 321 -16.80 19.69 12.03
C ALA A 321 -15.31 19.43 12.36
N SER A 322 -14.83 18.21 12.15
CA SER A 322 -13.42 17.84 12.34
C SER A 322 -12.50 18.60 11.39
N LEU A 323 -12.93 18.84 10.15
CA LEU A 323 -12.16 19.62 9.20
C LEU A 323 -12.07 21.10 9.60
N GLY A 324 -13.17 21.69 10.06
CA GLY A 324 -13.18 23.06 10.57
C GLY A 324 -12.16 23.27 11.68
N THR A 325 -12.10 22.34 12.63
CA THR A 325 -11.08 22.33 13.70
C THR A 325 -9.68 22.12 13.14
N SER A 326 -9.46 21.11 12.29
CA SER A 326 -8.14 20.82 11.71
C SER A 326 -7.59 21.97 10.86
N TRP A 327 -8.46 22.66 10.11
CA TRP A 327 -8.10 23.86 9.34
C TRP A 327 -7.80 25.03 10.25
N ALA A 328 -8.61 25.29 11.28
CA ALA A 328 -8.34 26.36 12.25
C ALA A 328 -7.01 26.14 12.97
N ASP A 329 -6.70 24.91 13.38
CA ASP A 329 -5.44 24.55 14.04
C ASP A 329 -4.24 24.69 13.10
N THR A 330 -4.36 24.17 11.87
CA THR A 330 -3.29 24.23 10.85
C THR A 330 -3.01 25.68 10.44
N LEU A 331 -4.07 26.45 10.21
CA LEU A 331 -3.98 27.87 9.84
C LEU A 331 -3.48 28.72 11.01
N GLY A 332 -3.93 28.44 12.25
CA GLY A 332 -3.46 29.11 13.46
C GLY A 332 -1.98 28.85 13.73
N SER A 333 -1.55 27.59 13.60
CA SER A 333 -0.14 27.21 13.73
C SER A 333 0.72 27.83 12.63
N TRP A 334 0.22 27.89 11.39
CA TRP A 334 0.88 28.61 10.30
C TRP A 334 0.95 30.11 10.59
N ARG A 335 -0.14 30.77 10.99
CA ARG A 335 -0.18 32.21 11.32
C ARG A 335 0.80 32.57 12.42
N ALA A 336 0.79 31.84 13.53
CA ALA A 336 1.73 32.04 14.63
C ALA A 336 3.18 31.86 14.16
N ALA A 337 3.40 30.95 13.20
CA ALA A 337 4.70 30.80 12.57
C ALA A 337 5.03 32.05 11.71
N ILE A 338 4.16 32.50 10.81
CA ILE A 338 4.37 33.74 10.03
C ILE A 338 4.67 34.95 10.93
N GLU A 339 3.88 35.14 11.98
CA GLU A 339 4.01 36.25 12.94
C GLU A 339 5.33 36.18 13.73
N ALA A 340 5.77 34.98 14.12
CA ALA A 340 7.06 34.79 14.79
C ALA A 340 8.26 35.18 13.92
N LEU A 341 8.11 35.20 12.59
CA LEU A 341 9.11 35.75 11.68
C LEU A 341 8.99 37.26 11.46
N GLY A 342 8.01 37.94 12.06
CA GLY A 342 7.79 39.37 11.88
C GLY A 342 7.04 39.72 10.59
N HIS A 343 6.29 38.78 10.01
CA HIS A 343 5.48 39.01 8.82
C HIS A 343 3.98 39.06 9.14
N ASP A 344 3.21 39.79 8.31
CA ASP A 344 1.76 39.87 8.43
C ASP A 344 1.09 38.73 7.64
N PRO A 345 0.47 37.73 8.30
CA PRO A 345 -0.23 36.64 7.62
C PRO A 345 -1.46 37.11 6.84
N GLY A 346 -1.99 38.32 7.07
CA GLY A 346 -3.12 38.90 6.34
C GLY A 346 -2.80 39.27 4.89
N GLN A 347 -1.51 39.33 4.52
CA GLN A 347 -1.07 39.76 3.20
C GLN A 347 -0.86 38.61 2.20
N VAL A 348 -1.06 37.35 2.64
CA VAL A 348 -0.87 36.15 1.80
C VAL A 348 -2.10 35.28 1.84
N THR A 349 -2.42 34.66 0.70
CA THR A 349 -3.57 33.78 0.57
C THR A 349 -3.13 32.32 0.77
N PRO A 350 -3.33 31.74 1.96
CA PRO A 350 -3.00 30.34 2.22
C PRO A 350 -3.95 29.42 1.45
N ARG A 351 -3.39 28.37 0.83
CA ARG A 351 -4.14 27.27 0.21
C ARG A 351 -3.88 25.99 1.00
N PRO A 352 -4.92 25.20 1.33
CA PRO A 352 -4.73 23.95 2.05
C PRO A 352 -3.93 22.94 1.23
N VAL A 353 -3.07 22.18 1.90
CA VAL A 353 -2.31 21.06 1.34
C VAL A 353 -2.91 19.78 1.89
N TRP A 354 -3.29 18.88 1.00
CA TRP A 354 -4.01 17.65 1.33
C TRP A 354 -3.17 16.40 1.05
N ASP A 355 -3.34 15.39 1.90
CA ASP A 355 -2.89 14.01 1.70
C ASP A 355 -4.10 13.10 1.82
N GLY A 356 -4.69 12.74 0.68
CA GLY A 356 -6.02 12.13 0.64
C GLY A 356 -7.10 13.06 1.21
N SER A 357 -7.85 12.60 2.21
CA SER A 357 -8.83 13.41 2.94
C SER A 357 -8.24 14.19 4.12
N SER A 358 -6.94 14.04 4.40
CA SER A 358 -6.28 14.70 5.54
C SER A 358 -5.68 16.04 5.12
N LEU A 359 -6.00 17.10 5.86
CA LEU A 359 -5.29 18.36 5.77
C LEU A 359 -3.91 18.19 6.43
N VAL A 360 -2.83 18.49 5.69
CA VAL A 360 -1.46 18.25 6.15
C VAL A 360 -0.60 19.51 6.20
N GLY A 361 -1.09 20.62 5.66
CA GLY A 361 -0.33 21.85 5.62
C GLY A 361 -1.00 22.98 4.85
N VAL A 362 -0.18 23.98 4.55
CA VAL A 362 -0.53 25.20 3.83
C VAL A 362 0.51 25.43 2.75
N SER A 363 0.05 25.83 1.57
CA SER A 363 0.89 26.37 0.49
C SER A 363 0.49 27.79 0.17
N CYS A 364 1.44 28.60 -0.28
CA CYS A 364 1.16 29.90 -0.83
C CYS A 364 2.14 30.20 -1.96
N ASP A 365 1.67 30.94 -2.96
CA ASP A 365 2.56 31.47 -3.99
C ASP A 365 3.36 32.63 -3.38
N VAL A 366 4.67 32.62 -3.64
CA VAL A 366 5.62 33.62 -3.15
C VAL A 366 6.55 34.04 -4.29
N ASP A 367 7.13 35.24 -4.21
CA ASP A 367 8.18 35.66 -5.12
C ASP A 367 9.55 35.34 -4.50
N GLY A 368 10.30 34.44 -5.13
CA GLY A 368 11.57 33.90 -4.64
C GLY A 368 12.78 34.61 -5.26
N GLY A 369 12.83 35.94 -5.20
CA GLY A 369 13.97 36.72 -5.70
C GLY A 369 13.96 36.90 -7.22
N GLY A 370 12.81 37.19 -7.82
CA GLY A 370 12.64 37.44 -9.25
C GLY A 370 12.03 36.28 -10.05
N GLU A 371 11.76 35.16 -9.38
CA GLU A 371 11.06 33.99 -9.94
C GLU A 371 9.84 33.63 -9.07
N ARG A 372 8.74 33.23 -9.72
CA ARG A 372 7.57 32.70 -9.00
C ARG A 372 7.95 31.38 -8.31
N ALA A 373 7.78 31.33 -7.00
CA ALA A 373 8.01 30.15 -6.18
C ALA A 373 6.74 29.79 -5.37
N THR A 374 6.72 28.57 -4.82
CA THR A 374 5.65 28.15 -3.91
C THR A 374 6.26 27.84 -2.56
N ALA A 375 5.82 28.55 -1.52
CA ALA A 375 6.16 28.24 -0.15
C ALA A 375 5.24 27.12 0.35
N LEU A 376 5.82 26.15 1.06
CA LEU A 376 5.09 25.01 1.58
C LEU A 376 5.40 24.81 3.06
N TRP A 377 4.35 24.85 3.87
CA TRP A 377 4.40 24.59 5.29
C TRP A 377 3.63 23.31 5.60
N LEU A 378 4.31 22.32 6.21
CA LEU A 378 3.68 21.10 6.70
C LEU A 378 3.46 21.20 8.20
N HIS A 379 2.28 20.80 8.65
CA HIS A 379 1.94 20.73 10.07
C HIS A 379 2.99 19.89 10.82
N PRO A 380 3.45 20.27 12.03
CA PRO A 380 4.45 19.51 12.79
C PRO A 380 4.12 18.01 12.91
N LEU A 381 2.85 17.67 13.16
CA LEU A 381 2.38 16.28 13.22
C LEU A 381 2.49 15.55 11.87
N ALA A 382 2.30 16.26 10.76
CA ALA A 382 2.50 15.69 9.42
C ALA A 382 3.99 15.44 9.11
N ARG A 383 4.89 16.29 9.63
CA ARG A 383 6.34 16.09 9.50
C ARG A 383 6.84 14.84 10.26
N GLY A 384 6.25 14.54 11.42
CA GLY A 384 6.61 13.40 12.28
C GLY A 384 6.36 12.01 11.69
N VAL A 385 5.47 11.90 10.70
CA VAL A 385 5.08 10.62 10.06
C VAL A 385 5.78 10.35 8.72
N GLY A 386 6.89 11.04 8.43
CA GLY A 386 7.71 10.80 7.23
C GLY A 386 7.22 11.50 5.95
N ARG A 387 6.20 12.36 6.02
CA ARG A 387 5.71 13.12 4.85
C ARG A 387 6.73 14.15 4.35
N GLY A 388 7.56 14.70 5.23
CA GLY A 388 8.66 15.59 4.83
C GLY A 388 9.76 14.88 4.02
N ASP A 389 10.04 13.62 4.32
CA ASP A 389 11.00 12.81 3.56
C ASP A 389 10.49 12.55 2.13
N ARG A 390 9.20 12.19 1.98
CA ARG A 390 8.53 12.00 0.68
C ARG A 390 8.50 13.26 -0.16
N LEU A 391 8.26 14.42 0.46
CA LEU A 391 8.30 15.70 -0.23
C LEU A 391 9.68 15.96 -0.85
N LEU A 392 10.76 15.78 -0.09
CA LEU A 392 12.12 16.00 -0.58
C LEU A 392 12.52 15.00 -1.67
N GLU A 393 12.08 13.75 -1.57
CA GLU A 393 12.28 12.74 -2.62
C GLU A 393 11.61 13.17 -3.94
N ARG A 394 10.40 13.74 -3.88
CA ARG A 394 9.72 14.28 -5.07
C ARG A 394 10.38 15.51 -5.64
N LEU A 395 10.74 16.48 -4.80
CA LEU A 395 11.46 17.68 -5.27
C LEU A 395 12.79 17.30 -5.91
N SER A 396 13.51 16.35 -5.31
CA SER A 396 14.70 15.79 -5.93
C SER A 396 14.38 15.15 -7.27
N SER A 397 13.37 14.28 -7.36
CA SER A 397 13.01 13.62 -8.63
C SER A 397 12.62 14.61 -9.73
N ALA A 398 12.02 15.75 -9.37
CA ALA A 398 11.68 16.84 -10.28
C ALA A 398 12.86 17.78 -10.61
N GLY A 399 14.03 17.61 -9.96
CA GLY A 399 15.16 18.52 -10.09
C GLY A 399 14.93 19.91 -9.48
N THR A 400 13.89 20.07 -8.67
CA THR A 400 13.48 21.34 -8.08
C THR A 400 14.46 21.77 -7.00
N ARG A 401 14.99 22.99 -7.11
CA ARG A 401 15.81 23.61 -6.06
C ARG A 401 14.93 24.02 -4.88
N ALA A 402 15.48 23.97 -3.68
CA ALA A 402 14.77 24.38 -2.47
C ALA A 402 15.48 25.57 -1.82
N TRP A 403 14.76 26.65 -1.54
CA TRP A 403 15.25 27.69 -0.65
C TRP A 403 15.03 27.24 0.79
N VAL A 404 16.13 27.13 1.54
CA VAL A 404 16.14 26.53 2.88
C VAL A 404 16.84 27.47 3.84
N PRO A 405 16.31 27.74 5.03
CA PRO A 405 16.88 28.67 5.98
C PRO A 405 17.94 27.95 6.78
N GLU A 406 18.84 28.72 7.37
CA GLU A 406 20.00 28.21 8.09
C GLU A 406 19.62 27.12 9.13
N GLY A 407 18.56 27.36 9.91
CA GLY A 407 18.07 26.43 10.94
C GLY A 407 17.53 25.09 10.42
N SER A 408 17.29 24.94 9.11
CA SER A 408 16.84 23.68 8.49
C SER A 408 17.88 23.05 7.54
N LEU A 409 19.06 23.65 7.37
CA LEU A 409 20.08 23.13 6.45
C LEU A 409 20.51 21.71 6.82
N SER A 410 20.61 21.39 8.11
CA SER A 410 20.96 20.04 8.58
C SER A 410 19.98 18.96 8.09
N PHE A 411 18.68 19.25 8.09
CA PHE A 411 17.66 18.32 7.60
C PHE A 411 17.83 17.99 6.11
N PHE A 412 18.16 19.00 5.30
CA PHE A 412 18.37 18.84 3.86
C PHE A 412 19.73 18.20 3.54
N THR A 413 20.79 18.65 4.20
CA THR A 413 22.15 18.12 4.00
C THR A 413 22.28 16.66 4.43
N GLU A 414 21.61 16.23 5.50
CA GLU A 414 21.52 14.80 5.85
C GLU A 414 20.91 13.94 4.74
N ARG A 415 20.12 14.54 3.84
CA ARG A 415 19.39 13.88 2.73
C ARG A 415 20.03 14.13 1.37
N GLY A 416 21.29 14.55 1.34
CA GLY A 416 22.03 14.69 0.10
C GLY A 416 21.85 16.03 -0.62
N TRP A 417 21.14 16.98 -0.04
CA TRP A 417 21.05 18.33 -0.62
C TRP A 417 22.28 19.16 -0.24
N ILE A 418 22.75 20.01 -1.14
CA ILE A 418 23.90 20.90 -0.87
C ILE A 418 23.56 22.35 -1.20
N PRO A 419 24.09 23.32 -0.44
CA PRO A 419 23.94 24.72 -0.80
C PRO A 419 24.61 24.99 -2.17
N VAL A 420 23.97 25.79 -2.99
CA VAL A 420 24.54 26.33 -4.23
C VAL A 420 25.33 27.59 -3.85
N PRO A 421 26.67 27.60 -4.04
CA PRO A 421 27.49 28.75 -3.68
C PRO A 421 27.06 30.02 -4.41
N GLY A 422 27.00 31.15 -3.70
CA GLY A 422 26.72 32.46 -4.29
C GLY A 422 25.24 32.75 -4.59
N LEU A 423 24.33 31.85 -4.18
CA LEU A 423 22.89 32.08 -4.20
C LEU A 423 22.32 32.22 -2.77
N GLU A 424 23.11 32.60 -1.79
CA GLU A 424 22.59 32.92 -0.46
C GLU A 424 21.73 34.20 -0.51
N GLN A 425 20.55 34.17 0.12
CA GLN A 425 19.68 35.35 0.28
C GLN A 425 19.28 35.49 1.75
N GLY A 426 19.86 36.48 2.43
CA GLY A 426 19.65 36.69 3.87
C GLY A 426 20.11 35.48 4.69
N THR A 427 19.22 34.90 5.49
CA THR A 427 19.46 33.70 6.32
C THR A 427 19.10 32.39 5.62
N ALA A 428 18.88 32.41 4.30
CA ALA A 428 18.50 31.25 3.50
C ALA A 428 19.51 30.93 2.40
N SER A 429 19.65 29.64 2.10
CA SER A 429 20.48 29.11 1.03
C SER A 429 19.61 28.38 0.01
N VAL A 430 19.93 28.56 -1.27
CA VAL A 430 19.40 27.70 -2.33
C VAL A 430 20.10 26.35 -2.26
N MET A 431 19.32 25.29 -2.10
CA MET A 431 19.78 23.92 -2.01
C MET A 431 19.57 23.21 -3.34
N LEU A 432 20.66 22.63 -3.87
CA LEU A 432 20.66 21.72 -5.00
C LEU A 432 20.19 20.32 -4.56
N PRO A 433 19.20 19.72 -5.25
CA PRO A 433 18.77 18.37 -4.95
C PRO A 433 19.82 17.31 -5.30
N PRO A 434 19.78 16.14 -4.65
CA PRO A 434 20.62 14.98 -4.98
C PRO A 434 20.59 14.56 -6.45
N SER A 435 19.42 14.64 -7.11
CA SER A 435 19.28 14.29 -8.54
C SER A 435 20.11 15.18 -9.48
N GLY A 436 20.41 16.40 -9.06
CA GLY A 436 21.25 17.34 -9.79
C GLY A 436 22.74 17.23 -9.45
N ARG A 437 23.11 16.35 -8.51
CA ARG A 437 24.49 16.18 -8.06
C ARG A 437 25.21 15.11 -8.86
N ARG A 438 26.44 15.41 -9.28
CA ARG A 438 27.35 14.46 -9.95
C ARG A 438 28.47 13.95 -9.03
N ASP A 439 28.56 14.49 -7.82
CA ASP A 439 29.61 14.21 -6.84
C ASP A 439 29.23 13.10 -5.84
N LEU A 440 28.02 12.54 -5.95
CA LEU A 440 27.55 11.45 -5.09
C LEU A 440 28.30 10.15 -5.39
N ARG A 441 28.92 9.56 -4.37
CA ARG A 441 29.56 8.24 -4.48
C ARG A 441 28.52 7.14 -4.34
N ALA A 442 28.57 6.14 -5.21
CA ALA A 442 27.69 4.98 -5.12
C ALA A 442 28.11 4.07 -3.97
N ALA A 443 27.14 3.65 -3.16
CA ALA A 443 27.33 2.75 -2.05
C ALA A 443 26.12 1.82 -1.94
N ALA A 444 26.29 0.70 -1.25
CA ALA A 444 25.20 -0.21 -0.96
C ALA A 444 25.26 -0.73 0.47
N SER A 445 24.10 -1.04 1.04
CA SER A 445 24.00 -1.60 2.40
C SER A 445 22.85 -2.57 2.52
N VAL A 446 22.89 -3.43 3.53
CA VAL A 446 21.87 -4.44 3.79
C VAL A 446 21.32 -4.37 5.21
N CYS A 447 20.02 -4.15 5.31
CA CYS A 447 19.24 -4.33 6.53
C CYS A 447 18.78 -5.79 6.60
N LEU A 448 19.45 -6.60 7.42
CA LEU A 448 18.91 -7.92 7.76
C LEU A 448 17.82 -7.78 8.81
N LEU A 449 16.63 -8.28 8.48
CA LEU A 449 15.44 -8.28 9.31
C LEU A 449 15.08 -9.71 9.67
N GLU A 450 15.00 -9.99 10.97
CA GLU A 450 14.43 -11.22 11.51
C GLU A 450 12.97 -10.90 11.90
N PRO A 451 11.97 -11.43 11.17
CA PRO A 451 10.60 -10.95 11.28
C PRO A 451 9.82 -11.52 12.46
N VAL A 452 10.23 -12.66 13.05
CA VAL A 452 9.48 -13.33 14.12
C VAL A 452 9.68 -12.61 15.45
N GLN A 453 10.92 -12.30 15.82
CA GLN A 453 11.28 -11.57 17.03
C GLN A 453 11.49 -10.07 16.75
N ARG A 454 11.27 -9.63 15.49
CA ARG A 454 11.39 -8.24 15.02
C ARG A 454 12.75 -7.64 15.33
N ARG A 455 13.82 -8.34 14.97
CA ARG A 455 15.19 -7.84 15.16
C ARG A 455 15.82 -7.40 13.86
N VAL A 456 16.72 -6.44 13.95
CA VAL A 456 17.55 -6.01 12.83
C VAL A 456 19.03 -6.15 13.17
N LEU A 457 19.83 -6.54 12.18
CA LEU A 457 21.29 -6.50 12.33
C LEU A 457 21.77 -5.05 12.18
N LEU A 458 22.42 -4.54 13.22
CA LEU A 458 23.05 -3.22 13.21
C LEU A 458 24.49 -3.34 13.69
N GLY A 459 25.36 -2.57 13.05
CA GLY A 459 26.76 -2.45 13.41
C GLY A 459 27.12 -1.08 13.94
N ARG A 460 27.98 -1.04 14.96
CA ARG A 460 28.61 0.20 15.40
C ARG A 460 29.95 0.37 14.69
N ARG A 461 30.07 1.40 13.86
CA ARG A 461 31.29 1.64 13.04
C ARG A 461 32.49 1.95 13.91
N ARG A 462 33.60 1.27 13.68
CA ARG A 462 34.89 1.51 14.36
C ARG A 462 35.82 2.38 13.51
N VAL A 463 35.79 2.20 12.19
CA VAL A 463 36.56 2.99 11.21
C VAL A 463 35.67 3.51 10.07
N GLY A 464 36.23 4.34 9.19
CA GLY A 464 35.52 4.90 8.04
C GLY A 464 34.65 6.14 8.36
N PRO A 465 33.69 6.48 7.50
CA PRO A 465 32.85 7.67 7.69
C PRO A 465 31.90 7.50 8.88
N TRP A 466 31.88 8.51 9.76
CA TRP A 466 31.04 8.57 10.97
C TRP A 466 31.36 7.47 12.02
N PRO A 467 32.58 7.42 12.58
CA PRO A 467 32.90 6.48 13.66
C PRO A 467 31.93 6.57 14.84
N GLY A 468 31.66 5.44 15.48
CA GLY A 468 30.74 5.32 16.60
C GLY A 468 29.25 5.35 16.23
N HIS A 469 28.88 5.63 14.98
CA HIS A 469 27.49 5.60 14.52
C HIS A 469 26.99 4.17 14.32
N TRP A 470 25.73 3.95 14.66
CA TRP A 470 24.99 2.76 14.26
C TRP A 470 24.64 2.82 12.77
N ALA A 471 24.94 1.76 12.04
CA ALA A 471 24.65 1.62 10.62
C ALA A 471 24.28 0.18 10.26
N PHE A 472 23.67 0.00 9.09
CA PHE A 472 23.63 -1.32 8.47
C PHE A 472 25.02 -1.66 7.91
N PRO A 473 25.38 -2.96 7.82
CA PRO A 473 26.55 -3.36 7.07
C PRO A 473 26.49 -2.83 5.63
N GLY A 474 27.58 -2.28 5.13
CA GLY A 474 27.62 -1.67 3.80
C GLY A 474 28.75 -0.66 3.56
N GLY A 475 29.11 -0.57 2.28
CA GLY A 475 30.25 0.21 1.81
C GLY A 475 30.10 0.65 0.35
N GLY A 476 31.23 1.04 -0.25
CA GLY A 476 31.29 1.54 -1.62
C GLY A 476 31.05 0.43 -2.65
N ILE A 477 30.50 0.80 -3.80
CA ILE A 477 30.40 -0.11 -4.95
C ILE A 477 31.72 -0.08 -5.71
N GLU A 478 32.32 -1.24 -5.96
CA GLU A 478 33.60 -1.39 -6.65
C GLU A 478 33.41 -1.75 -8.14
N GLY A 479 34.06 -0.99 -9.03
CA GLY A 479 33.97 -1.21 -10.47
C GLY A 479 32.52 -1.20 -10.97
N ASP A 480 32.14 -2.24 -11.71
CA ASP A 480 30.79 -2.41 -12.27
C ASP A 480 29.96 -3.44 -11.48
N GLU A 481 30.31 -3.73 -10.21
CA GLU A 481 29.58 -4.73 -9.43
C GLU A 481 28.11 -4.30 -9.19
N PRO A 482 27.13 -5.22 -9.29
CA PRO A 482 25.75 -4.94 -8.93
C PRO A 482 25.62 -4.46 -7.47
N PRO A 483 24.79 -3.44 -7.17
CA PRO A 483 24.66 -2.91 -5.80
C PRO A 483 24.32 -3.96 -4.73
N LEU A 484 23.52 -4.97 -5.08
CA LEU A 484 23.19 -6.05 -4.16
C LEU A 484 24.42 -6.91 -3.83
N LEU A 485 25.28 -7.18 -4.82
CA LEU A 485 26.51 -7.93 -4.59
C LEU A 485 27.49 -7.12 -3.72
N ALA A 486 27.60 -5.81 -3.94
CA ALA A 486 28.36 -4.92 -3.06
C ALA A 486 27.85 -5.00 -1.60
N ALA A 487 26.54 -4.88 -1.39
CA ALA A 487 25.95 -4.96 -0.05
C ALA A 487 26.19 -6.32 0.64
N LEU A 488 26.15 -7.42 -0.12
CA LEU A 488 26.40 -8.77 0.41
C LEU A 488 27.88 -9.04 0.66
N ARG A 489 28.78 -8.49 -0.18
CA ARG A 489 30.23 -8.51 0.03
C ARG A 489 30.57 -7.82 1.35
N GLU A 490 30.08 -6.60 1.55
CA GLU A 490 30.28 -5.80 2.75
C GLU A 490 29.69 -6.48 3.99
N LEU A 491 28.49 -7.07 3.89
CA LEU A 491 27.92 -7.88 4.98
C LEU A 491 28.87 -9.01 5.41
N ARG A 492 29.43 -9.73 4.45
CA ARG A 492 30.35 -10.84 4.73
C ARG A 492 31.66 -10.33 5.34
N GLU A 493 32.22 -9.24 4.81
CA GLU A 493 33.48 -8.65 5.27
C GLU A 493 33.34 -8.05 6.68
N GLU A 494 32.28 -7.28 6.93
CA GLU A 494 32.07 -6.56 8.19
C GLU A 494 31.50 -7.45 9.31
N THR A 495 30.81 -8.56 8.99
CA THR A 495 30.09 -9.37 9.99
C THR A 495 30.31 -10.87 9.91
N GLY A 496 31.04 -11.36 8.90
CA GLY A 496 31.24 -12.80 8.63
C GLY A 496 29.99 -13.53 8.12
N ILE A 497 28.85 -12.85 7.98
CA ILE A 497 27.59 -13.45 7.55
C ILE A 497 27.60 -13.59 6.03
N ALA A 498 27.63 -14.83 5.55
CA ALA A 498 27.42 -15.16 4.14
C ALA A 498 25.97 -15.60 3.93
N LEU A 499 25.29 -14.96 2.99
CA LEU A 499 23.96 -15.37 2.54
C LEU A 499 24.08 -16.05 1.18
N GLY A 500 23.18 -17.01 0.92
CA GLY A 500 23.01 -17.57 -0.42
C GLY A 500 22.36 -16.56 -1.37
N PRO A 501 21.80 -17.00 -2.51
CA PRO A 501 20.95 -16.14 -3.33
C PRO A 501 19.82 -15.54 -2.48
N VAL A 502 19.76 -14.22 -2.42
CA VAL A 502 18.72 -13.49 -1.66
C VAL A 502 17.90 -12.63 -2.60
N ASP A 503 16.59 -12.61 -2.37
CA ASP A 503 15.67 -11.65 -2.97
C ASP A 503 15.28 -10.61 -1.90
N PRO A 504 15.77 -9.36 -1.98
CA PRO A 504 15.45 -8.34 -1.00
C PRO A 504 13.95 -8.02 -0.97
N LEU A 505 13.36 -7.99 0.22
CA LEU A 505 11.97 -7.55 0.46
C LEU A 505 11.70 -6.14 -0.06
N ALA A 506 12.72 -5.28 -0.05
CA ALA A 506 12.66 -3.95 -0.61
C ALA A 506 14.05 -3.43 -0.95
N ARG A 507 14.08 -2.52 -1.93
CA ARG A 507 15.23 -1.70 -2.27
C ARG A 507 14.87 -0.22 -2.07
N ARG A 508 15.79 0.56 -1.49
CA ARG A 508 15.64 2.02 -1.37
C ARG A 508 16.94 2.76 -1.66
N ASP A 509 16.88 3.65 -2.61
CA ASP A 509 18.02 4.46 -3.02
C ASP A 509 17.93 5.80 -2.27
N LEU A 510 18.85 6.03 -1.33
CA LEU A 510 18.85 7.17 -0.45
C LEU A 510 20.12 7.98 -0.63
N ALA A 511 19.98 9.24 -1.05
CA ALA A 511 21.06 10.20 -0.94
C ALA A 511 21.26 10.60 0.53
N VAL A 512 22.51 10.56 0.98
CA VAL A 512 22.91 10.90 2.35
C VAL A 512 24.18 11.74 2.37
N GLY A 513 24.24 12.68 3.31
CA GLY A 513 25.42 13.53 3.52
C GLY A 513 25.48 14.79 2.63
N GLY A 514 26.05 15.86 3.18
CA GLY A 514 26.24 17.13 2.48
C GLY A 514 27.43 17.07 1.52
N GLN A 515 28.54 17.73 1.85
CA GLN A 515 29.72 17.84 0.98
C GLN A 515 30.40 16.50 0.63
N ARG A 516 30.37 15.52 1.54
CA ARG A 516 30.76 14.12 1.25
C ARG A 516 29.50 13.26 1.15
N GLY A 517 28.85 13.32 -0.01
CA GLY A 517 27.56 12.67 -0.25
C GLY A 517 27.70 11.26 -0.84
N TYR A 518 26.76 10.40 -0.48
CA TYR A 518 26.62 9.06 -1.03
C TYR A 518 25.22 8.86 -1.57
N LEU A 519 25.09 8.13 -2.68
CA LEU A 519 23.84 7.51 -3.10
C LEU A 519 23.88 6.05 -2.62
N VAL A 520 23.23 5.78 -1.49
CA VAL A 520 23.23 4.45 -0.86
C VAL A 520 22.03 3.66 -1.34
N THR A 521 22.28 2.54 -2.00
CA THR A 521 21.26 1.53 -2.31
C THR A 521 21.08 0.63 -1.09
N ASN A 522 19.96 0.77 -0.38
CA ASN A 522 19.66 0.01 0.83
C ASN A 522 18.77 -1.17 0.47
N PHE A 523 19.20 -2.39 0.79
CA PHE A 523 18.42 -3.60 0.62
C PHE A 523 17.87 -4.06 1.96
N ILE A 524 16.59 -4.40 2.02
CA ILE A 524 15.97 -5.02 3.19
C ILE A 524 15.84 -6.50 2.88
N VAL A 525 16.52 -7.35 3.64
CA VAL A 525 16.57 -8.79 3.41
C VAL A 525 16.04 -9.50 4.67
N ALA A 526 15.02 -10.33 4.50
CA ALA A 526 14.52 -11.14 5.61
C ALA A 526 15.36 -12.40 5.81
N VAL A 527 15.63 -12.73 7.07
CA VAL A 527 16.25 -14.01 7.46
C VAL A 527 15.37 -14.72 8.47
N LEU A 528 15.20 -16.04 8.30
CA LEU A 528 14.37 -16.87 9.19
C LEU A 528 15.04 -17.18 10.54
N HIS A 529 16.36 -17.04 10.57
CA HIS A 529 17.19 -17.21 11.76
C HIS A 529 18.17 -16.05 11.83
N ALA A 530 18.51 -15.61 13.05
CA ALA A 530 19.46 -14.55 13.30
C ALA A 530 20.90 -15.12 13.32
N PRO A 531 21.64 -15.12 12.20
CA PRO A 531 23.03 -15.58 12.18
C PRO A 531 23.87 -14.76 13.16
N ILE A 532 24.83 -15.43 13.81
CA ILE A 532 25.70 -14.79 14.79
C ILE A 532 26.77 -14.00 14.03
N PRO A 533 26.83 -12.65 14.15
CA PRO A 533 27.89 -11.88 13.54
C PRO A 533 29.21 -12.11 14.28
N ILE A 534 30.32 -12.09 13.56
CA ILE A 534 31.65 -12.01 14.16
C ILE A 534 32.06 -10.55 14.38
N LEU A 535 32.87 -10.29 15.40
CA LEU A 535 33.49 -8.99 15.61
C LEU A 535 34.58 -8.79 14.56
N THR A 536 34.55 -7.64 13.89
CA THR A 536 35.61 -7.21 12.96
C THR A 536 36.26 -5.92 13.44
N ASP A 537 37.36 -5.54 12.81
CA ASP A 537 38.01 -4.26 13.07
C ASP A 537 37.22 -3.06 12.52
N GLU A 538 36.24 -3.33 11.65
CA GLU A 538 35.44 -2.31 10.98
C GLU A 538 34.10 -2.05 11.65
N LEU A 539 33.43 -3.11 12.09
CA LEU A 539 32.05 -3.05 12.54
C LEU A 539 31.79 -4.00 13.71
N GLU A 540 31.28 -3.45 14.81
CA GLU A 540 30.75 -4.26 15.91
C GLU A 540 29.26 -4.51 15.68
N ALA A 541 28.93 -5.64 15.03
CA ALA A 541 27.57 -6.00 14.66
C ALA A 541 26.84 -6.80 15.76
N ARG A 542 25.55 -6.48 15.96
CA ARG A 542 24.65 -7.24 16.82
C ARG A 542 23.20 -7.14 16.35
N TRP A 543 22.41 -8.14 16.74
CA TRP A 543 20.95 -8.09 16.58
C TRP A 543 20.35 -7.15 17.63
N VAL A 544 19.49 -6.25 17.17
CA VAL A 544 18.79 -5.28 18.01
C VAL A 544 17.30 -5.40 17.76
N ASP A 545 16.49 -5.41 18.82
CA ASP A 545 15.03 -5.33 18.67
C ASP A 545 14.65 -4.04 17.94
N LEU A 546 13.83 -4.16 16.91
CA LEU A 546 13.49 -3.07 15.99
C LEU A 546 12.94 -1.85 16.74
N ASP A 547 12.09 -2.08 17.74
CA ASP A 547 11.46 -1.01 18.52
C ASP A 547 12.48 -0.25 19.39
N GLN A 548 13.55 -0.92 19.84
CA GLN A 548 14.65 -0.31 20.61
C GLN A 548 15.61 0.53 19.75
N THR A 549 15.59 0.36 18.42
CA THR A 549 16.47 1.12 17.51
C THR A 549 16.23 2.63 17.57
N THR A 550 15.03 3.05 17.99
CA THR A 550 14.66 4.46 18.18
C THR A 550 15.54 5.18 19.19
N ALA A 551 16.05 4.47 20.21
CA ALA A 551 16.91 5.01 21.26
C ALA A 551 18.41 5.01 20.89
N LEU A 552 18.80 4.29 19.84
CA LEU A 552 20.21 4.18 19.46
C LEU A 552 20.73 5.47 18.81
N ARG A 553 21.71 6.11 19.44
CA ARG A 553 22.40 7.30 18.93
C ARG A 553 23.91 7.20 19.24
N PRO A 554 24.78 7.79 18.40
CA PRO A 554 24.47 8.39 17.10
C PRO A 554 24.20 7.33 16.02
N MET A 555 23.48 7.67 14.95
CA MET A 555 23.05 6.72 13.91
C MET A 555 23.14 7.35 12.52
N ALA A 556 23.61 6.59 11.53
CA ALA A 556 23.71 7.06 10.16
C ALA A 556 22.33 7.48 9.60
N ALA A 557 22.28 8.59 8.88
CA ALA A 557 21.02 9.18 8.42
C ALA A 557 20.20 8.23 7.51
N GLY A 558 20.87 7.48 6.62
CA GLY A 558 20.24 6.46 5.77
C GLY A 558 19.61 5.33 6.57
N THR A 559 20.39 4.73 7.49
CA THR A 559 19.92 3.69 8.42
C THR A 559 18.70 4.15 9.22
N ARG A 560 18.75 5.34 9.80
CA ARG A 560 17.63 5.91 10.57
C ARG A 560 16.36 6.07 9.73
N ARG A 561 16.48 6.47 8.45
CA ARG A 561 15.33 6.62 7.54
C ARG A 561 14.71 5.27 7.18
N VAL A 562 15.53 4.24 6.91
CA VAL A 562 15.05 2.88 6.64
C VAL A 562 14.36 2.31 7.89
N LEU A 563 14.98 2.42 9.07
CA LEU A 563 14.40 1.94 10.33
C LEU A 563 13.08 2.65 10.66
N ARG A 564 12.99 3.98 10.47
CA ARG A 564 11.72 4.71 10.60
C ARG A 564 10.65 4.17 9.65
N SER A 565 11.03 3.82 8.43
CA SER A 565 10.09 3.17 7.51
C SER A 565 9.64 1.82 8.07
N LEU A 566 10.55 1.00 8.60
CA LEU A 566 10.18 -0.29 9.21
C LEU A 566 9.25 -0.12 10.44
N LEU A 567 9.51 0.88 11.28
CA LEU A 567 8.71 1.19 12.48
C LEU A 567 7.33 1.78 12.18
N SER A 568 7.25 2.68 11.19
CA SER A 568 5.97 3.28 10.74
C SER A 568 5.06 2.26 10.05
N HIS A 569 5.62 1.15 9.58
CA HIS A 569 4.88 0.00 9.10
C HIS A 569 4.75 -1.03 10.23
N ALA A 570 4.13 -0.64 11.35
CA ALA A 570 3.58 -1.61 12.28
C ALA A 570 2.68 -2.57 11.47
N PRO A 571 2.89 -3.90 11.56
CA PRO A 571 2.01 -4.87 10.94
C PRO A 571 0.56 -4.57 11.32
N PRO A 572 -0.42 -4.75 10.40
CA PRO A 572 -1.81 -4.38 10.65
C PRO A 572 -2.42 -4.94 11.95
N TRP A 573 -1.88 -6.05 12.48
CA TRP A 573 -2.36 -6.69 13.72
C TRP A 573 -1.96 -5.97 15.01
N GLN A 574 -0.95 -5.11 15.01
CA GLN A 574 -0.46 -4.41 16.21
C GLN A 574 -1.23 -3.10 16.47
N ARG A 575 -1.71 -2.43 15.40
CA ARG A 575 -2.58 -1.23 15.51
C ARG A 575 -3.97 -1.53 16.08
N ALA A 576 -4.38 -2.79 16.09
CA ALA A 576 -5.64 -3.23 16.69
C ALA A 576 -5.55 -3.42 18.22
N GLN A 577 -4.36 -3.36 18.82
CA GLN A 577 -4.15 -3.54 20.26
C GLN A 577 -3.90 -2.23 21.04
N GLU A 578 -3.44 -1.17 20.39
CA GLU A 578 -3.14 0.12 21.05
C GLU A 578 -4.34 1.10 21.07
N GLY A 579 -5.46 0.71 20.45
CA GLY A 579 -6.75 1.41 20.56
C GLY A 579 -7.74 0.63 21.41
N ARG A 580 -7.41 0.38 22.68
CA ARG A 580 -8.34 -0.09 23.71
C ARG A 580 -8.43 0.91 24.86
#